data_AF-A0AAD6TEK9-F1
#
_entry.id   AF-A0AAD6TEK9-F1
#
_cell.length_a   1.000
_cell.length_b   1.000
_cell.length_c   1.000
_cell.angle_alpha   90.00
_cell.angle_beta   90.00
_cell.angle_gamma   90.00
#
_symmetry.space_group_name_H-M   'P 1'
#
loop_
_entity.id
_entity.type
_entity.pdbx_description
1 polymer ?
#
loop_
_entity_poly.entity_id
_entity_poly.type
_entity_poly.pdbx_seq_one_letter_code
_entity_poly.pdbx_strand_id
1 'polypeptide(L)'
;MEMDDMWIPFIALLPLKRFYGPSWSLLSMLPSNIMFSHLTHLELHDSIDSEDTNALIAFLASLPALTHLAFDDLNASSLCSSLLNTCKSLCVLVILLSVVIQRFYGDHTQDAVLVQDSRFVCIRCDNYLHDWLMGARWGLDYWHRAELVIAKRRAREIDPLQIDLLEDQSLDIVLA
;
A
#
# COMPACT_ATOMS: atom_id res chain seq x y z
N MET A 1 -28.30 16.98 0.14
CA MET A 1 -27.57 17.42 1.35
C MET A 1 -26.78 16.21 1.77
N GLU A 2 -25.57 16.12 1.25
CA GLU A 2 -24.69 14.97 1.42
C GLU A 2 -24.20 14.94 2.86
N MET A 3 -24.36 13.79 3.51
CA MET A 3 -24.03 13.60 4.92
C MET A 3 -22.52 13.56 5.16
N ASP A 4 -21.73 13.66 4.09
CA ASP A 4 -20.28 13.45 4.07
C ASP A 4 -19.48 14.71 4.48
N ASP A 5 -20.00 15.91 4.24
CA ASP A 5 -19.27 17.16 4.55
C ASP A 5 -19.16 17.47 6.05
N MET A 6 -20.02 16.86 6.88
CA MET A 6 -20.11 17.19 8.31
C MET A 6 -18.93 16.62 9.13
N TRP A 7 -18.27 15.57 8.65
CA TRP A 7 -17.22 14.87 9.40
C TRP A 7 -15.80 15.34 9.06
N ILE A 8 -15.61 16.00 7.91
CA ILE A 8 -14.30 16.46 7.41
C ILE A 8 -13.54 17.32 8.44
N PRO A 9 -14.15 18.32 9.11
CA PRO A 9 -13.44 19.15 10.08
C PRO A 9 -12.96 18.37 11.31
N PHE A 10 -13.67 17.31 11.71
CA PHE A 10 -13.27 16.47 12.85
C PHE A 10 -12.15 15.52 12.47
N ILE A 11 -12.21 14.94 11.26
CA ILE A 11 -11.17 14.07 10.72
C ILE A 11 -9.86 14.85 10.55
N ALA A 12 -9.92 16.12 10.12
CA ALA A 12 -8.77 17.01 10.01
C ALA A 12 -7.97 17.21 11.30
N LEU A 13 -8.63 17.03 12.46
CA LEU A 13 -8.02 17.23 13.78
C LEU A 13 -7.45 15.94 14.36
N LEU A 14 -7.74 14.78 13.76
CA LEU A 14 -7.17 13.52 14.18
C LEU A 14 -5.80 13.35 13.51
N PRO A 15 -4.75 12.93 14.25
CA PRO A 15 -3.47 12.58 13.66
C PRO A 15 -3.59 11.22 12.96
N LEU A 16 -4.38 11.19 11.86
CA LEU A 16 -4.60 9.99 11.08
C LEU A 16 -3.28 9.51 10.51
N LYS A 17 -2.83 8.35 11.00
CA LYS A 17 -1.62 7.69 10.50
C LYS A 17 -1.91 6.70 9.39
N ARG A 18 -3.13 6.15 9.36
CA ARG A 18 -3.55 5.12 8.41
C ARG A 18 -4.86 5.58 7.74
N PHE A 19 -4.92 5.50 6.42
CA PHE A 19 -6.11 5.73 5.63
C PHE A 19 -6.34 4.56 4.68
N TYR A 20 -7.61 4.18 4.54
CA TYR A 20 -8.10 3.16 3.64
C TYR A 20 -9.27 3.77 2.87
N GLY A 21 -9.24 3.69 1.54
CA GLY A 21 -10.37 4.14 0.73
C GLY A 21 -10.03 4.15 -0.75
N PRO A 22 -11.00 4.47 -1.60
CA PRO A 22 -10.74 4.56 -3.03
C PRO A 22 -9.95 5.84 -3.37
N SER A 23 -9.14 5.79 -4.42
CA SER A 23 -8.31 6.88 -4.90
C SER A 23 -9.12 8.14 -5.26
N TRP A 24 -10.31 7.99 -5.87
CA TRP A 24 -11.16 9.12 -6.23
C TRP A 24 -11.61 9.94 -5.01
N SER A 25 -11.78 9.30 -3.84
CA SER A 25 -12.12 10.00 -2.59
C SER A 25 -10.96 10.86 -2.07
N LEU A 26 -9.72 10.50 -2.39
CA LEU A 26 -8.55 11.32 -2.03
C LEU A 26 -8.37 12.49 -2.99
N LEU A 27 -8.57 12.25 -4.28
CA LEU A 27 -8.44 13.29 -5.30
C LEU A 27 -9.50 14.37 -5.11
N SER A 28 -10.70 14.05 -4.66
CA SER A 28 -11.71 15.07 -4.33
C SER A 28 -11.30 15.95 -3.13
N MET A 29 -10.40 15.48 -2.27
CA MET A 29 -9.90 16.20 -1.07
C MET A 29 -8.63 17.04 -1.32
N LEU A 30 -8.13 17.07 -2.56
CA LEU A 30 -6.92 17.78 -3.00
C LEU A 30 -6.73 19.24 -2.53
N PRO A 31 -7.77 20.06 -2.25
CA PRO A 31 -7.53 21.44 -1.80
C PRO A 31 -6.95 21.55 -0.37
N SER A 32 -7.02 20.51 0.46
CA SER A 32 -6.73 20.60 1.90
C SER A 32 -5.72 19.55 2.41
N ASN A 33 -4.47 19.63 1.95
CA ASN A 33 -3.36 18.73 2.36
C ASN A 33 -3.08 18.68 3.88
N ILE A 34 -3.61 19.61 4.68
CA ILE A 34 -3.31 19.65 6.12
C ILE A 34 -3.80 18.40 6.86
N MET A 35 -4.93 17.81 6.41
CA MET A 35 -5.54 16.63 7.03
C MET A 35 -4.66 15.37 6.89
N PHE A 36 -3.82 15.34 5.86
CA PHE A 36 -2.97 14.19 5.53
C PHE A 36 -1.50 14.42 5.88
N SER A 37 -1.18 15.52 6.57
CA SER A 37 0.20 15.86 6.95
C SER A 37 0.86 14.82 7.87
N HIS A 38 0.06 14.02 8.57
CA HIS A 38 0.50 12.93 9.45
C HIS A 38 0.26 11.53 8.88
N LEU A 39 -0.26 11.43 7.65
CA LEU A 39 -0.60 10.16 7.04
C LEU A 39 0.69 9.41 6.68
N THR A 40 0.90 8.24 7.29
CA THR A 40 2.09 7.42 7.04
C THR A 40 1.80 6.17 6.22
N HIS A 41 0.60 5.60 6.36
CA HIS A 41 0.12 4.43 5.61
C HIS A 41 -1.12 4.79 4.83
N LEU A 42 -1.09 4.49 3.54
CA LEU A 42 -2.20 4.68 2.65
C LEU A 42 -2.49 3.41 1.86
N GLU A 43 -3.76 3.05 1.78
CA GLU A 43 -4.24 1.90 1.03
C GLU A 43 -5.38 2.32 0.10
N LEU A 44 -5.20 2.07 -1.20
CA LEU A 44 -6.17 2.38 -2.26
C LEU A 44 -6.89 1.12 -2.73
N HIS A 45 -8.21 1.22 -2.91
CA HIS A 45 -9.10 0.11 -3.29
C HIS A 45 -9.95 0.49 -4.49
N ASP A 46 -9.30 0.66 -5.63
CA ASP A 46 -9.94 0.93 -6.91
C ASP A 46 -8.93 0.82 -8.05
N SER A 47 -9.47 0.60 -9.26
CA SER A 47 -8.71 0.78 -10.48
C SER A 47 -8.41 2.27 -10.68
N ILE A 48 -7.15 2.60 -10.89
CA ILE A 48 -6.72 3.98 -11.12
C ILE A 48 -6.82 4.25 -12.62
N ASP A 49 -7.71 5.17 -12.98
CA ASP A 49 -7.84 5.59 -14.36
C ASP A 49 -6.54 6.24 -14.85
N SER A 50 -6.19 5.98 -16.12
CA SER A 50 -4.97 6.50 -16.73
C SER A 50 -4.94 8.04 -16.76
N GLU A 51 -6.11 8.67 -16.82
CA GLU A 51 -6.28 10.12 -16.77
C GLU A 51 -5.94 10.70 -15.39
N ASP A 52 -6.26 9.98 -14.31
CA ASP A 52 -6.06 10.40 -12.92
C ASP A 52 -4.68 10.03 -12.37
N THR A 53 -3.96 9.13 -13.03
CA THR A 53 -2.66 8.60 -12.59
C THR A 53 -1.65 9.71 -12.24
N ASN A 54 -1.52 10.73 -13.09
CA ASN A 54 -0.58 11.83 -12.83
C ASN A 54 -1.00 12.71 -11.65
N ALA A 55 -2.30 12.98 -11.52
CA ALA A 55 -2.84 13.76 -10.41
C ALA A 55 -2.65 13.01 -9.08
N LEU A 56 -2.87 11.70 -9.09
CA LEU A 56 -2.64 10.83 -7.94
C LEU A 56 -1.15 10.80 -7.55
N ILE A 57 -0.23 10.61 -8.50
CA ILE A 57 1.21 10.63 -8.20
C ILE A 57 1.63 11.97 -7.60
N ALA A 58 1.16 13.09 -8.16
CA ALA A 58 1.46 14.42 -7.66
C ALA A 58 0.91 14.63 -6.24
N PHE A 59 -0.32 14.16 -5.98
CA PHE A 59 -0.92 14.18 -4.65
C PHE A 59 -0.08 13.38 -3.64
N LEU A 60 0.20 12.12 -3.95
CA LEU A 60 0.95 11.22 -3.08
C LEU A 60 2.35 11.73 -2.78
N ALA A 61 3.04 12.31 -3.78
CA ALA A 61 4.35 12.91 -3.60
C ALA A 61 4.32 14.18 -2.72
N SER A 62 3.16 14.83 -2.60
CA SER A 62 2.96 15.99 -1.73
C SER A 62 2.74 15.62 -0.26
N LEU A 63 2.53 14.34 0.07
CA LEU A 63 2.30 13.87 1.43
C LEU A 63 3.64 13.65 2.15
N PRO A 64 4.03 14.54 3.08
CA PRO A 64 5.40 14.56 3.60
C PRO A 64 5.73 13.38 4.52
N ALA A 65 4.72 12.78 5.15
CA ALA A 65 4.87 11.67 6.08
C ALA A 65 4.59 10.30 5.45
N LEU A 66 4.16 10.26 4.18
CA LEU A 66 3.76 9.01 3.54
C LEU A 66 4.98 8.11 3.33
N THR A 67 4.99 6.98 4.02
CA THR A 67 6.09 6.00 4.00
C THR A 67 5.64 4.63 3.50
N HIS A 68 4.34 4.34 3.58
CA HIS A 68 3.74 3.06 3.24
C HIS A 68 2.56 3.31 2.28
N LEU A 69 2.59 2.67 1.12
CA LEU A 69 1.54 2.75 0.12
C LEU A 69 1.18 1.35 -0.36
N ALA A 70 -0.12 1.08 -0.47
CA ALA A 70 -0.66 -0.18 -0.96
C ALA A 70 -1.83 0.08 -1.92
N PHE A 71 -1.98 -0.80 -2.90
CA PHE A 71 -3.15 -0.84 -3.77
C PHE A 71 -3.35 -2.26 -4.32
N ASP A 72 -4.56 -2.53 -4.77
CA ASP A 72 -4.99 -3.79 -5.38
C ASP A 72 -5.08 -3.72 -6.93
N ASP A 73 -4.67 -2.61 -7.53
CA ASP A 73 -4.66 -2.42 -8.99
C ASP A 73 -3.53 -3.21 -9.67
N LEU A 74 -3.92 -3.92 -10.72
CA LEU A 74 -3.12 -4.84 -11.51
C LEU A 74 -2.41 -4.21 -12.70
N ASN A 75 -2.84 -3.03 -13.13
CA ASN A 75 -2.16 -2.29 -14.20
C ASN A 75 -1.03 -1.40 -13.67
N ALA A 76 -0.59 -1.65 -12.45
CA ALA A 76 0.19 -0.71 -11.70
C ALA A 76 1.69 -0.71 -12.02
N SER A 77 2.20 -1.40 -13.05
CA SER A 77 3.66 -1.48 -13.21
C SER A 77 4.32 -0.12 -13.49
N SER A 78 3.72 0.63 -14.43
CA SER A 78 4.13 2.00 -14.76
C SER A 78 3.87 2.97 -13.60
N LEU A 79 2.74 2.79 -12.91
CA LEU A 79 2.37 3.56 -11.72
C LEU A 79 3.39 3.34 -10.58
N CYS A 80 3.69 2.09 -10.23
CA CYS A 80 4.67 1.69 -9.21
C CYS A 80 6.02 2.33 -9.51
N SER A 81 6.51 2.20 -10.74
CA SER A 81 7.77 2.79 -11.16
C SER A 81 7.77 4.32 -10.96
N SER A 82 6.67 4.97 -11.33
CA SER A 82 6.52 6.42 -11.18
C SER A 82 6.43 6.86 -9.72
N LEU A 83 5.74 6.09 -8.88
CA LEU A 83 5.62 6.33 -7.45
C LEU A 83 6.95 6.16 -6.72
N LEU A 84 7.66 5.06 -6.99
CA LEU A 84 8.98 4.78 -6.42
C LEU A 84 9.99 5.88 -6.79
N ASN A 85 9.90 6.42 -8.00
CA ASN A 85 10.77 7.50 -8.47
C ASN A 85 10.40 8.87 -7.92
N THR A 86 9.10 9.16 -7.76
CA THR A 86 8.62 10.50 -7.39
C THR A 86 8.47 10.67 -5.87
N CYS A 87 7.94 9.68 -5.17
CA CYS A 87 7.66 9.73 -3.73
C CYS A 87 8.91 9.37 -2.92
N LYS A 88 9.74 10.38 -2.58
CA LYS A 88 11.03 10.17 -1.91
C LYS A 88 10.94 9.66 -0.48
N SER A 89 9.84 9.92 0.22
CA SER A 89 9.56 9.42 1.57
C SER A 89 9.12 7.96 1.58
N LEU A 90 8.71 7.41 0.43
CA LEU A 90 8.15 6.07 0.34
C LEU A 90 9.21 5.02 0.66
N CYS A 91 8.92 4.22 1.67
CA CYS A 91 9.77 3.17 2.22
C CYS A 91 9.26 1.77 1.87
N VAL A 92 7.94 1.63 1.73
CA VAL A 92 7.23 0.38 1.45
C VAL A 92 6.15 0.65 0.41
N LEU A 93 6.18 -0.10 -0.69
CA LEU A 93 5.17 -0.13 -1.72
C LEU A 93 4.65 -1.57 -1.85
N VAL A 94 3.35 -1.77 -1.62
CA VAL A 94 2.72 -3.09 -1.63
C VAL A 94 1.71 -3.18 -2.77
N ILE A 95 1.76 -4.25 -3.55
CA ILE A 95 0.61 -4.70 -4.35
C ILE A 95 -0.08 -5.81 -3.59
N LEU A 96 -1.35 -5.60 -3.26
CA LEU A 96 -2.19 -6.61 -2.63
C LEU A 96 -2.77 -7.55 -3.69
N LEU A 97 -2.42 -8.83 -3.58
CA LEU A 97 -2.89 -9.88 -4.48
C LEU A 97 -4.04 -10.64 -3.81
N SER A 98 -5.21 -10.65 -4.45
CA SER A 98 -6.29 -11.57 -4.10
C SER A 98 -6.19 -12.87 -4.91
N VAL A 99 -6.79 -13.96 -4.42
CA VAL A 99 -6.89 -15.23 -5.18
C VAL A 99 -7.50 -15.03 -6.56
N VAL A 100 -8.48 -14.13 -6.66
CA VAL A 100 -9.16 -13.81 -7.92
C VAL A 100 -8.17 -13.18 -8.87
N ILE A 101 -7.45 -12.15 -8.40
CA ILE A 101 -6.41 -11.44 -9.12
C ILE A 101 -5.32 -12.39 -9.63
N GLN A 102 -4.80 -13.26 -8.77
CA GLN A 102 -3.73 -14.19 -9.13
C GLN A 102 -4.14 -15.15 -10.27
N ARG A 103 -5.41 -15.59 -10.28
CA ARG A 103 -5.92 -16.52 -11.30
C ARG A 103 -6.07 -15.87 -12.68
N PHE A 104 -6.46 -14.61 -12.73
CA PHE A 104 -6.73 -13.93 -14.00
C PHE A 104 -5.46 -13.44 -14.69
N TYR A 105 -4.41 -13.10 -13.92
CA TYR A 105 -3.23 -12.43 -14.47
C TYR A 105 -1.98 -13.31 -14.48
N GLY A 106 -2.06 -14.59 -14.11
CA GLY A 106 -0.91 -15.48 -14.13
C GLY A 106 0.29 -14.92 -13.36
N ASP A 107 1.50 -15.36 -13.72
CA ASP A 107 2.76 -14.92 -13.10
C ASP A 107 3.25 -13.55 -13.65
N HIS A 108 2.35 -12.68 -14.13
CA HIS A 108 2.69 -11.37 -14.73
C HIS A 108 3.21 -10.34 -13.72
N THR A 109 3.42 -10.72 -12.46
CA THR A 109 4.15 -9.92 -11.45
C THR A 109 5.65 -9.78 -11.72
N GLN A 110 6.15 -10.37 -12.81
CA GLN A 110 7.57 -10.36 -13.19
C GLN A 110 8.01 -9.14 -14.02
N ASP A 111 7.51 -7.93 -13.74
CA ASP A 111 8.24 -6.76 -14.24
C ASP A 111 9.57 -6.67 -13.46
N ALA A 112 10.62 -7.25 -14.06
CA ALA A 112 11.93 -7.39 -13.44
C ALA A 112 12.50 -6.06 -12.93
N VAL A 113 12.07 -4.92 -13.50
CA VAL A 113 12.50 -3.59 -13.06
C VAL A 113 11.91 -3.25 -11.70
N LEU A 114 10.63 -3.56 -11.45
CA LEU A 114 9.98 -3.30 -10.16
C LEU A 114 10.51 -4.21 -9.07
N VAL A 115 10.73 -5.48 -9.41
CA VAL A 115 11.22 -6.49 -8.47
C VAL A 115 12.62 -6.14 -7.94
N GLN A 116 13.40 -5.34 -8.67
CA GLN A 116 14.71 -4.88 -8.22
C GLN A 116 14.65 -3.75 -7.17
N ASP A 117 13.56 -2.98 -7.08
CA ASP A 117 13.45 -1.95 -6.04
C ASP A 117 13.18 -2.61 -4.69
N SER A 118 14.13 -2.46 -3.77
CA SER A 118 14.04 -3.03 -2.42
C SER A 118 12.83 -2.59 -1.61
N ARG A 119 12.11 -1.54 -2.02
CA ARG A 119 10.91 -1.01 -1.36
C ARG A 119 9.62 -1.66 -1.85
N PHE A 120 9.66 -2.35 -2.98
CA PHE A 120 8.47 -2.92 -3.63
C PHE A 120 8.25 -4.37 -3.19
N VAL A 121 7.04 -4.74 -2.80
CA VAL A 121 6.65 -6.12 -2.49
C VAL A 121 5.24 -6.42 -3.00
N CYS A 122 5.00 -7.69 -3.36
CA CYS A 122 3.66 -8.19 -3.61
C CYS A 122 3.26 -9.06 -2.42
N ILE A 123 2.08 -8.85 -1.86
CA ILE A 123 1.59 -9.65 -0.73
C ILE A 123 0.24 -10.23 -1.09
N ARG A 124 0.12 -11.56 -0.91
CA ARG A 124 -1.16 -12.23 -0.96
C ARG A 124 -1.94 -11.96 0.32
N CYS A 125 -3.18 -11.49 0.18
CA CYS A 125 -4.07 -11.20 1.29
C CYS A 125 -5.46 -11.78 1.02
N ASP A 126 -5.64 -13.06 1.35
CA ASP A 126 -6.89 -13.78 1.05
C ASP A 126 -8.01 -13.43 2.04
N ASN A 127 -7.65 -13.09 3.28
CA ASN A 127 -8.59 -12.73 4.34
C ASN A 127 -8.26 -11.36 4.91
N TYR A 128 -8.60 -10.32 4.14
CA TYR A 128 -8.34 -8.93 4.50
C TYR A 128 -8.88 -8.54 5.88
N LEU A 129 -10.10 -9.00 6.23
CA LEU A 129 -10.69 -8.72 7.53
C LEU A 129 -9.87 -9.32 8.67
N HIS A 130 -9.41 -10.56 8.52
CA HIS A 130 -8.55 -11.20 9.52
C HIS A 130 -7.24 -10.43 9.65
N ASP A 131 -6.60 -10.10 8.53
CA ASP A 131 -5.33 -9.37 8.52
C ASP A 131 -5.45 -7.99 9.19
N TRP A 132 -6.50 -7.25 8.86
CA TRP A 132 -6.80 -5.97 9.49
C TRP A 132 -7.02 -6.11 11.00
N LEU A 133 -7.77 -7.13 11.43
CA LEU A 133 -7.95 -7.43 12.86
C LEU A 133 -6.63 -7.79 13.54
N MET A 134 -5.74 -8.51 12.85
CA MET A 134 -4.43 -8.86 13.36
C MET A 134 -3.54 -7.62 13.54
N GLY A 135 -3.55 -6.71 12.56
CA GLY A 135 -2.90 -5.40 12.65
C GLY A 135 -3.43 -4.54 13.78
N ALA A 136 -4.76 -4.45 13.92
CA ALA A 136 -5.39 -3.64 14.95
C ALA A 136 -5.10 -4.14 16.38
N ARG A 137 -5.03 -5.46 16.57
CA ARG A 137 -4.83 -6.07 17.91
C ARG A 137 -3.37 -6.25 18.28
N TRP A 138 -2.55 -6.72 17.33
CA TRP A 138 -1.20 -7.19 17.60
C TRP A 138 -0.14 -6.47 16.76
N GLY A 139 -0.53 -5.60 15.82
CA GLY A 139 0.39 -4.99 14.87
C GLY A 139 0.95 -5.99 13.85
N LEU A 140 0.28 -7.12 13.65
CA LEU A 140 0.71 -8.22 12.78
C LEU A 140 -0.18 -8.31 11.53
N ASP A 141 -0.22 -7.22 10.76
CA ASP A 141 -0.92 -7.14 9.47
C ASP A 141 0.05 -7.40 8.30
N TYR A 142 -0.46 -7.27 7.07
CA TYR A 142 0.34 -7.38 5.86
C TYR A 142 1.42 -6.29 5.79
N TRP A 143 1.23 -5.13 6.42
CA TRP A 143 2.27 -4.09 6.47
C TRP A 143 3.49 -4.58 7.21
N HIS A 144 3.29 -5.18 8.39
CA HIS A 144 4.38 -5.78 9.14
C HIS A 144 5.12 -6.84 8.31
N ARG A 145 4.38 -7.69 7.59
CA ARG A 145 4.98 -8.68 6.68
C ARG A 145 5.77 -8.03 5.54
N ALA A 146 5.26 -6.94 4.94
CA ALA A 146 5.96 -6.17 3.92
C ALA A 146 7.30 -5.62 4.44
N GLU A 147 7.28 -4.99 5.61
CA GLU A 147 8.47 -4.43 6.25
C GLU A 147 9.54 -5.51 6.51
N LEU A 148 9.12 -6.69 6.97
CA LEU A 148 10.04 -7.82 7.20
C LEU A 148 10.72 -8.27 5.90
N VAL A 149 9.97 -8.42 4.80
CA VAL A 149 10.54 -8.80 3.49
C VAL A 149 11.53 -7.74 3.02
N ILE A 150 11.16 -6.46 3.11
CA ILE A 150 12.02 -5.34 2.72
C ILE A 150 13.29 -5.28 3.56
N ALA A 151 13.18 -5.49 4.88
CA ALA A 151 14.32 -5.54 5.77
C ALA A 151 15.29 -6.67 5.39
N LYS A 152 14.76 -7.89 5.15
CA LYS A 152 15.56 -9.04 4.70
C LYS A 152 16.23 -8.79 3.34
N ARG A 153 15.54 -8.17 2.38
CA ARG A 153 16.12 -7.78 1.07
C ARG A 153 17.27 -6.79 1.24
N ARG A 154 17.08 -5.75 2.07
CA ARG A 154 18.13 -4.76 2.37
C ARG A 154 19.34 -5.39 3.07
N ALA A 155 19.11 -6.39 3.92
CA ALA A 155 20.14 -7.17 4.57
C ALA A 155 20.80 -8.23 3.66
N ARG A 156 20.28 -8.45 2.44
CA ARG A 156 20.70 -9.49 1.49
C ARG A 156 20.53 -10.92 2.04
N GLU A 157 19.54 -11.12 2.91
CA GLU A 157 19.20 -12.43 3.47
C GLU A 157 18.32 -13.26 2.53
N ILE A 158 17.61 -12.59 1.62
CA ILE A 158 16.76 -13.19 0.58
C ILE A 158 17.09 -12.57 -0.77
N ASP A 159 16.85 -13.33 -1.85
CA ASP A 159 17.02 -12.84 -3.22
C ASP A 159 15.97 -11.74 -3.51
N PRO A 160 16.36 -10.53 -3.97
CA PRO A 160 15.41 -9.50 -4.40
C PRO A 160 14.40 -10.00 -5.43
N LEU A 161 14.82 -10.94 -6.30
CA LEU A 161 13.97 -11.54 -7.33
C LEU A 161 13.02 -12.61 -6.80
N GLN A 162 13.18 -13.03 -5.54
CA GLN A 162 12.24 -13.93 -4.91
C GLN A 162 10.96 -13.15 -4.61
N ILE A 163 9.92 -13.46 -5.40
CA ILE A 163 8.54 -13.10 -5.06
C ILE A 163 8.15 -14.02 -3.91
N ASP A 164 8.38 -13.56 -2.69
CA ASP A 164 7.85 -14.22 -1.51
C ASP A 164 6.34 -14.02 -1.52
N LEU A 165 5.63 -14.97 -2.16
CA LEU A 165 4.26 -15.23 -1.81
C LEU A 165 4.30 -15.76 -0.39
N LEU A 166 4.25 -14.84 0.58
CA LEU A 166 4.03 -15.17 1.97
C LEU A 166 2.64 -15.80 2.01
N GLU A 167 2.60 -17.11 1.88
CA GLU A 167 1.40 -17.88 2.15
C GLU A 167 0.99 -17.57 3.59
N ASP A 168 -0.31 -17.49 3.82
CA ASP A 168 -0.95 -17.45 5.14
C ASP A 168 -0.75 -18.79 5.87
N GLN A 169 0.42 -19.41 5.71
CA GLN A 169 0.92 -20.37 6.67
C GLN A 169 1.16 -19.53 7.91
N SER A 170 0.14 -19.52 8.77
CA SER A 170 0.26 -19.46 10.21
C SER A 170 1.72 -19.40 10.58
N LEU A 171 2.20 -18.18 10.83
CA LEU A 171 3.36 -17.99 11.67
C LEU A 171 3.08 -18.85 12.91
N ASP A 172 3.56 -20.08 12.90
CA ASP A 172 3.81 -20.91 14.08
C ASP A 172 4.93 -20.19 14.83
N ILE A 173 4.69 -18.93 15.20
CA ILE A 173 5.29 -18.29 16.34
C ILE A 173 4.66 -19.07 17.50
N VAL A 174 5.30 -20.20 17.79
CA VAL A 174 5.38 -20.72 19.15
C VAL A 174 5.90 -19.55 19.98
N LEU A 175 4.98 -18.78 20.55
CA LEU A 175 5.27 -17.88 21.66
C LEU A 175 5.68 -18.80 22.82
N ALA A 176 6.99 -19.00 22.96
CA ALA A 176 7.61 -19.59 24.14
C ALA A 176 7.54 -18.60 25.32
#